data_AF-A0A1Y4GWT9-F1
#
_entry.id   AF-A0A1Y4GWT9-F1
#
_cell.length_a   1.000
_cell.length_b   1.000
_cell.length_c   1.000
_cell.angle_alpha   90.00
_cell.angle_beta   90.00
_cell.angle_gamma   90.00
#
_symmetry.space_group_name_H-M   'P 1'
#
loop_
_entity.id
_entity.type
_entity.pdbx_description
1 polymer ?
#
loop_
_entity_poly.entity_id
_entity_poly.type
_entity_poly.pdbx_seq_one_letter_code
_entity_poly.pdbx_strand_id
1 'polypeptide(L)'
;MDTIFSSDSAIHVNIMIHRGGHTIVAYKAKPLFEGPRGFCMDKIRHLIDELSSQGNKQIVFHLQVMMAGDLNGMSDKGYYIRNLEQMNTSCGIEVKSGLYKV
;
A
#
# COMPACT_ATOMS: atom_id res chain seq x y z
N MET A 1 14.33 12.79 6.84
CA MET A 1 13.13 12.78 5.99
C MET A 1 11.99 13.24 6.86
N ASP A 2 11.43 14.41 6.53
CA ASP A 2 10.31 15.01 7.26
C ASP A 2 9.13 14.04 7.39
N THR A 3 8.72 13.79 8.63
CA THR A 3 7.36 13.85 9.20
C THR A 3 6.11 13.75 8.28
N ILE A 4 6.13 13.04 7.15
CA ILE A 4 4.93 12.87 6.29
C ILE A 4 3.76 12.29 7.09
N PHE A 5 4.05 11.51 8.13
CA PHE A 5 3.07 10.76 8.90
C PHE A 5 2.99 11.12 10.39
N SER A 6 3.71 12.15 10.86
CA SER A 6 3.97 12.33 12.29
C SER A 6 2.73 12.68 13.12
N SER A 7 1.75 13.37 12.53
CA SER A 7 0.53 13.80 13.22
C SER A 7 -0.63 12.81 13.14
N ASP A 8 -0.58 11.83 12.22
CA ASP A 8 -1.70 10.94 11.97
C ASP A 8 -1.60 9.71 12.90
N SER A 9 -2.68 9.44 13.65
CA SER A 9 -2.84 8.22 14.45
C SER A 9 -3.14 7.00 13.58
N ALA A 10 -3.80 7.22 12.44
CA ALA A 10 -4.03 6.23 11.39
C ALA A 10 -3.56 6.76 10.04
N ILE A 11 -2.70 5.99 9.36
CA ILE A 11 -2.12 6.32 8.06
C ILE A 11 -2.86 5.55 6.98
N HIS A 12 -3.51 6.27 6.07
CA HIS A 12 -4.22 5.66 4.94
C HIS A 12 -3.36 5.72 3.68
N VAL A 13 -2.94 4.57 3.19
CA VAL A 13 -2.10 4.42 1.98
C VAL A 13 -2.94 3.80 0.88
N ASN A 14 -2.97 4.42 -0.30
CA ASN A 14 -3.61 3.86 -1.49
C ASN A 14 -2.58 3.12 -2.33
N ILE A 15 -2.90 1.91 -2.78
CA ILE A 15 -2.12 1.09 -3.70
C ILE A 15 -2.97 0.93 -4.97
N MET A 16 -2.63 1.67 -6.02
CA MET A 16 -3.33 1.68 -7.30
C MET A 16 -2.56 0.84 -8.31
N ILE A 17 -3.15 -0.28 -8.74
CA ILE A 17 -2.54 -1.27 -9.62
C ILE A 17 -3.06 -1.04 -11.04
N HIS A 18 -2.18 -0.60 -11.93
CA HIS A 18 -2.45 -0.30 -13.33
C HIS A 18 -2.07 -1.46 -14.26
N ARG A 19 -2.44 -1.31 -15.54
CA ARG A 19 -2.13 -2.28 -16.59
C ARG A 19 -0.64 -2.62 -16.62
N GLY A 20 -0.36 -3.92 -16.76
CA GLY A 20 1.02 -4.40 -16.87
C GLY A 20 1.77 -4.46 -15.53
N GLY A 21 1.05 -4.38 -14.40
CA GLY A 21 1.61 -4.54 -13.05
C GLY A 21 2.38 -3.31 -12.55
N HIS A 22 2.21 -2.17 -13.22
CA HIS A 22 2.69 -0.89 -12.70
C HIS A 22 1.80 -0.46 -11.54
N THR A 23 2.40 -0.15 -10.40
CA THR A 23 1.68 0.21 -9.18
C THR A 23 2.09 1.61 -8.73
N ILE A 24 1.12 2.41 -8.31
CA ILE A 24 1.32 3.70 -7.69
C ILE A 24 0.90 3.61 -6.24
N VAL A 25 1.80 3.99 -5.32
CA VAL A 25 1.52 4.04 -3.89
C VAL A 25 1.42 5.49 -3.46
N ALA A 26 0.31 5.88 -2.84
CA ALA A 26 -0.01 7.27 -2.56
C ALA A 26 -0.55 7.47 -1.13
N TYR A 27 -0.29 8.64 -0.56
CA TYR A 27 -0.82 9.09 0.72
C TYR A 27 -1.43 10.48 0.55
N LYS A 28 -2.65 10.70 1.07
CA LYS A 28 -3.41 11.96 0.90
C LYS A 28 -3.39 12.48 -0.55
N ALA A 29 -3.65 11.58 -1.52
CA ALA A 29 -3.61 11.84 -2.96
C ALA A 29 -2.26 12.28 -3.56
N LYS A 30 -1.16 12.24 -2.79
CA LYS A 30 0.19 12.47 -3.29
C LYS A 30 0.90 11.13 -3.54
N PRO A 31 1.46 10.89 -4.73
CA PRO A 31 2.27 9.71 -4.96
C PRO A 31 3.50 9.75 -4.06
N LEU A 32 3.73 8.66 -3.33
CA LEU A 32 4.94 8.44 -2.53
C LEU A 32 6.03 7.82 -3.42
N PHE A 33 5.64 6.80 -4.18
CA PHE A 33 6.49 6.08 -5.12
C PHE A 33 5.63 5.26 -6.09
N GLU A 34 6.22 4.91 -7.23
CA GLU A 34 5.58 4.12 -8.27
C GLU A 34 6.58 3.18 -8.95
N GLY A 35 6.08 2.11 -9.54
CA GLY A 35 6.91 1.14 -10.25
C GLY A 35 6.33 -0.28 -10.26
N PRO A 36 7.14 -1.28 -10.63
CA PRO A 36 6.72 -2.69 -10.61
C PRO A 36 6.33 -3.15 -9.20
N ARG A 37 5.49 -4.19 -9.11
CA ARG A 37 4.95 -4.67 -7.83
C ARG A 37 6.01 -4.95 -6.75
N GLY A 38 7.13 -5.57 -7.13
CA GLY A 38 8.21 -5.93 -6.22
C GLY A 38 8.90 -4.70 -5.63
N PHE A 39 9.26 -3.74 -6.49
CA PHE A 39 9.84 -2.46 -6.06
C PHE A 39 8.92 -1.73 -5.07
N CYS A 40 7.63 -1.62 -5.41
CA CYS A 40 6.65 -0.97 -4.54
C CYS A 40 6.49 -1.72 -3.21
N MET A 41 6.53 -3.05 -3.22
CA MET A 41 6.43 -3.87 -2.01
C MET A 41 7.63 -3.65 -1.08
N ASP A 42 8.85 -3.58 -1.63
CA ASP A 42 10.05 -3.31 -0.84
C ASP A 42 10.02 -1.91 -0.22
N LYS A 43 9.54 -0.91 -0.97
CA LYS A 43 9.32 0.45 -0.44
C LYS A 43 8.24 0.49 0.65
N ILE A 44 7.17 -0.29 0.52
CA ILE A 44 6.14 -0.42 1.56
C ILE A 44 6.73 -1.03 2.83
N ARG A 45 7.56 -2.09 2.71
CA ARG A 45 8.23 -2.69 3.88
C ARG A 45 9.08 -1.67 4.63
N HIS A 46 9.94 -0.95 3.91
CA HIS A 46 10.76 0.10 4.51
C HIS A 46 9.91 1.19 5.18
N LEU A 47 8.82 1.61 4.54
CA LEU A 47 7.90 2.58 5.12
C LEU A 47 7.28 2.06 6.43
N ILE A 48 6.84 0.81 6.48
CA ILE A 48 6.27 0.21 7.69
C ILE A 48 7.33 0.11 8.78
N ASP A 49 8.56 -0.31 8.47
CA ASP A 49 9.66 -0.42 9.44
C ASP A 49 9.98 0.95 10.06
N GLU A 50 10.06 2.00 9.22
CA GLU A 50 10.27 3.38 9.68
C GLU A 50 9.14 3.82 10.60
N LEU A 51 7.88 3.58 10.23
CA LEU A 51 6.72 3.94 11.05
C LEU A 51 6.68 3.16 12.37
N SER A 52 7.04 1.88 12.34
CA SER A 52 7.11 1.00 13.51
C SER A 52 8.12 1.52 14.53
N SER A 53 9.24 2.06 14.05
CA SER A 53 10.30 2.64 14.90
C SER A 53 9.88 3.95 15.59
N GLN A 54 8.86 4.63 15.06
CA GLN A 54 8.34 5.91 15.59
C GLN A 54 7.18 5.72 16.57
N GLY A 55 6.76 4.48 16.82
CA GLY A 55 5.70 4.11 17.76
C GLY A 55 4.56 3.35 17.09
N ASN A 56 3.60 2.93 17.92
CA ASN A 56 2.46 2.14 17.44
C ASN A 56 1.50 3.04 16.65
N LYS A 57 1.42 2.82 15.34
CA LYS A 57 0.49 3.49 14.43
C LYS A 57 -0.40 2.46 13.75
N GLN A 58 -1.64 2.83 13.43
CA GLN A 58 -2.47 2.04 12.53
C GLN A 58 -2.15 2.45 11.09
N ILE A 59 -1.95 1.47 10.20
CA ILE A 59 -1.75 1.67 8.77
C ILE A 59 -2.89 0.93 8.05
N VAL A 60 -3.60 1.64 7.18
CA VAL A 60 -4.70 1.10 6.40
C VAL A 60 -4.32 1.18 4.93
N PHE A 61 -4.10 0.04 4.30
CA PHE A 61 -3.80 -0.08 2.88
C PHE A 61 -5.10 -0.26 2.08
N HIS A 62 -5.37 0.66 1.16
CA HIS A 62 -6.50 0.60 0.23
C HIS A 62 -5.99 0.13 -1.14
N LEU A 63 -6.26 -1.12 -1.47
CA LEU A 63 -5.84 -1.74 -2.72
C LEU A 63 -6.92 -1.59 -3.78
N GLN A 64 -6.51 -1.10 -4.94
CA GLN A 64 -7.39 -0.82 -6.06
C GLN A 64 -6.77 -1.36 -7.34
N VAL A 65 -7.56 -2.12 -8.11
CA VAL A 65 -7.21 -2.48 -9.49
C VAL A 65 -7.88 -1.46 -10.40
N MET A 66 -7.07 -0.72 -11.15
CA MET A 66 -7.52 0.45 -11.90
C MET A 66 -8.21 0.11 -13.23
N MET A 67 -8.14 -1.16 -13.65
CA MET A 67 -8.82 -1.65 -14.85
C MET A 67 -9.61 -2.92 -14.57
N ALA A 68 -10.90 -2.90 -14.91
CA ALA A 68 -11.75 -4.09 -14.83
C ALA A 68 -11.25 -5.19 -15.81
N GLY A 69 -11.24 -6.43 -15.34
CA GLY A 69 -10.83 -7.59 -16.15
C GLY A 69 -9.32 -7.75 -16.34
N ASP A 70 -8.49 -6.90 -15.73
CA ASP A 70 -7.03 -7.10 -15.74
C ASP A 70 -6.62 -8.25 -14.80
N LEU A 71 -6.46 -9.44 -15.38
CA LEU A 71 -6.02 -10.64 -14.65
C LEU A 71 -4.67 -10.44 -13.95
N ASN A 72 -3.76 -9.68 -14.56
CA ASN A 72 -2.46 -9.37 -13.96
C ASN A 72 -2.65 -8.44 -12.76
N GLY A 73 -3.47 -7.40 -12.90
CA GLY A 73 -3.82 -6.52 -11.78
C GLY A 73 -4.49 -7.26 -10.61
N MET A 74 -5.34 -8.24 -10.90
CA MET A 74 -5.96 -9.09 -9.88
C MET A 74 -4.95 -10.03 -9.19
N SER A 75 -3.99 -10.58 -9.94
CA SER A 75 -2.88 -11.36 -9.39
C SER A 75 -2.00 -10.51 -8.47
N ASP A 76 -1.67 -9.30 -8.90
CA ASP A 76 -0.88 -8.35 -8.12
C ASP A 76 -1.63 -7.88 -6.87
N LYS A 77 -2.95 -7.69 -6.95
CA LYS A 77 -3.78 -7.43 -5.78
C LYS A 77 -3.64 -8.56 -4.76
N GLY A 78 -3.75 -9.81 -5.19
CA GLY A 78 -3.55 -10.98 -4.33
C GLY A 78 -2.14 -11.05 -3.73
N TYR A 79 -1.12 -10.69 -4.51
CA TYR A 79 0.25 -10.57 -4.04
C TYR A 79 0.38 -9.55 -2.90
N TYR A 80 -0.19 -8.35 -3.05
CA TYR A 80 -0.15 -7.33 -2.00
C TYR A 80 -0.90 -7.74 -0.74
N ILE A 81 -2.12 -8.26 -0.86
CA ILE A 81 -2.92 -8.73 0.29
C ILE A 81 -2.10 -9.73 1.10
N ARG A 82 -1.60 -10.79 0.45
CA ARG A 82 -0.83 -11.84 1.11
C ARG A 82 0.41 -11.30 1.81
N ASN A 83 1.17 -10.41 1.17
CA ASN A 83 2.40 -9.89 1.75
C ASN A 83 2.14 -8.92 2.91
N LEU A 84 1.07 -8.11 2.84
CA LEU A 84 0.70 -7.16 3.88
C LEU A 84 0.12 -7.84 5.11
N GLU A 85 -0.77 -8.83 4.93
CA GLU A 85 -1.36 -9.60 6.03
C GLU A 85 -0.34 -10.45 6.78
N GLN A 86 0.76 -10.84 6.12
CA GLN A 86 1.85 -11.62 6.71
C GLN A 86 2.92 -10.77 7.40
N MET A 87 2.79 -9.44 7.39
CA MET A 87 3.77 -8.59 8.04
C MET A 87 3.63 -8.64 9.56
N ASN A 88 4.75 -8.88 10.23
CA ASN A 88 4.85 -8.81 11.67
C ASN A 88 5.51 -7.49 12.06
N THR A 89 4.71 -6.55 12.58
CA THR A 89 5.14 -5.20 12.94
C THR A 89 4.39 -4.74 14.20
N SER A 90 4.95 -3.77 14.92
CA SER A 90 4.26 -3.08 16.02
C SER A 90 3.13 -2.16 15.53
N CYS A 91 3.11 -1.81 14.23
CA CYS A 91 1.98 -1.12 13.61
C CYS A 91 0.80 -2.08 13.43
N GLY A 92 -0.41 -1.59 13.70
CA GLY A 92 -1.62 -2.30 13.26
C GLY A 92 -1.75 -2.17 11.75
N ILE A 93 -1.92 -3.28 11.04
CA ILE A 93 -2.14 -3.27 9.58
C ILE A 93 -3.58 -3.68 9.28
N GLU A 94 -4.28 -2.88 8.48
CA GLU A 94 -5.58 -3.22 7.91
C GLU A 94 -5.49 -3.15 6.39
N VAL A 95 -6.00 -4.16 5.69
CA VAL A 95 -6.01 -4.21 4.23
C VAL A 95 -7.45 -4.14 3.74
N LYS A 96 -7.76 -3.08 2.98
CA LYS A 96 -9.05 -2.89 2.31
C LYS A 96 -8.86 -3.10 0.83
N SER A 97 -9.63 -3.99 0.22
CA SER A 97 -9.57 -4.22 -1.23
C SER A 97 -10.96 -4.01 -1.84
N GLY A 98 -11.04 -3.25 -2.92
CA GLY A 98 -12.29 -2.96 -3.62
C GLY A 98 -12.09 -2.93 -5.14
N LEU A 99 -13.15 -3.23 -5.88
CA LEU A 99 -13.26 -2.94 -7.30
C LEU A 99 -14.01 -1.62 -7.41
N TYR A 100 -13.38 -0.54 -7.89
CA TYR A 100 -14.17 0.60 -8.36
C TYR A 100 -14.81 0.17 -9.69
N LYS A 101 -16.15 0.21 -9.75
CA LYS A 101 -16.84 0.39 -11.02
C LYS A 101 -16.53 1.82 -11.45
N VAL A 102 -15.60 1.98 -12.39
CA VAL A 102 -15.45 3.23 -13.15
C VAL A 102 -16.63 3.35 -14.09
#